data_AF-A0A2D5E9S3-F1
#
_entry.id   AF-A0A2D5E9S3-F1
#
_cell.length_a   1.000
_cell.length_b   1.000
_cell.length_c   1.000
_cell.angle_alpha   90.00
_cell.angle_beta   90.00
_cell.angle_gamma   90.00
#
_symmetry.space_group_name_H-M   'P 1'
#
loop_
_entity.id
_entity.type
_entity.pdbx_description
1 polymer ?
#
loop_
_entity_poly.entity_id
_entity_poly.type
_entity_poly.pdbx_seq_one_letter_code
_entity_poly.pdbx_strand_id
1 'polypeptide(L)'
;MSTEESNPDEAPAARTSGLGGIVHTYRGYDPVRFPPPTAPPGEGIEGLGDRMLESGSRRRFTAEELAEAIRIPPEAIGGLGPSIEALIAELEARRDRILETWDPFPTVDAASRQVDDQAEPLLDAEALPEIFRERLRREVRERQIHGLERLWYHLDRDDPEQAAIRAKLPGIVESLGDLDAIEGLRDGWPFTGRRVPSVEEGVEIRTELERLENLLEQLREALKNARPAVVDLDELQDFIDEADLSDFKQVRARAEELLRQAAEQEGLIQDEEGWKMGPGAMRRYQSTLLASVFASMKGSRHGRHDPVERADGTIELPATRDWEFGDPASALDLPASVLNAVVRGGGGPPELRGEDLVVHRTRSTTKCATVVILDMSGSMRSGGQYVSAKKMALSLEALIRREYPGDRLHFIEMYSVAKPVPRGGVVDLMPKPVTIRDPVVRLRADMSDPDITEADLPPHFTNIQHALQLSRRLLAAADTPNRQVMLITDGLPTAHFEDDQLFLLYPPDPRTEEATMREAAALAREGATMNVFLVPSWSQNEEDLRFGRRLAESTGGRVVFTAGNDLDRFVVWDYLDKRRHIVG
;
A
#
# COMPACT_ATOMS: atom_id res chain seq x y z
N MET A 1 57.30 -39.43 49.59
CA MET A 1 55.84 -39.18 49.68
C MET A 1 55.24 -39.56 48.35
N SER A 2 54.53 -40.69 48.37
CA SER A 2 53.33 -41.01 47.60
C SER A 2 53.42 -41.17 46.08
N THR A 3 53.50 -42.44 45.68
CA THR A 3 52.80 -43.06 44.53
C THR A 3 51.28 -43.13 44.75
N GLU A 4 50.53 -43.62 43.73
CA GLU A 4 49.09 -43.97 43.68
C GLU A 4 48.14 -42.82 43.25
N GLU A 5 47.12 -43.00 42.41
CA GLU A 5 46.48 -44.19 41.85
C GLU A 5 45.59 -43.80 40.65
N SER A 6 45.40 -44.73 39.72
CA SER A 6 44.37 -44.72 38.68
C SER A 6 42.98 -44.94 39.27
N ASN A 7 41.95 -44.27 38.74
CA ASN A 7 40.61 -44.86 38.68
C ASN A 7 39.93 -44.54 37.33
N PRO A 8 39.45 -45.55 36.58
CA PRO A 8 38.69 -45.39 35.35
C PRO A 8 37.19 -45.50 35.66
N ASP A 9 36.46 -44.39 35.62
CA ASP A 9 35.01 -44.39 35.41
C ASP A 9 34.52 -42.97 35.12
N GLU A 10 34.33 -42.63 33.84
CA GLU A 10 33.41 -41.55 33.49
C GLU A 10 32.83 -41.78 32.09
N ALA A 11 31.52 -42.05 32.06
CA ALA A 11 30.71 -42.23 30.86
C ALA A 11 30.75 -41.00 29.93
N PRO A 12 30.56 -41.15 28.61
CA PRO A 12 30.65 -40.02 27.69
C PRO A 12 29.53 -39.01 27.93
N ALA A 13 29.93 -37.77 28.23
CA ALA A 13 29.06 -36.62 28.38
C ALA A 13 28.20 -36.37 27.13
N ALA A 14 26.93 -36.05 27.38
CA ALA A 14 25.91 -35.76 26.39
C ALA A 14 26.32 -34.62 25.45
N ARG A 15 26.04 -34.80 24.16
CA ARG A 15 26.18 -33.78 23.11
C ARG A 15 25.27 -32.60 23.46
N THR A 16 25.86 -31.45 23.74
CA THR A 16 25.15 -30.18 23.88
C THR A 16 24.61 -29.72 22.53
N SER A 17 23.29 -29.60 22.45
CA SER A 17 22.54 -28.98 21.35
C SER A 17 22.82 -27.47 21.33
N GLY A 18 23.84 -27.05 20.60
CA GLY A 18 24.11 -25.63 20.36
C GLY A 18 23.35 -25.11 19.14
N LEU A 19 22.09 -24.71 19.30
CA LEU A 19 21.40 -23.80 18.37
C LEU A 19 20.39 -22.93 19.14
N GLY A 20 20.80 -21.71 19.45
CA GLY A 20 20.00 -20.69 20.11
C GLY A 20 20.71 -19.34 20.03
N GLY A 21 21.05 -18.93 18.82
CA GLY A 21 21.70 -17.64 18.55
C GLY A 21 20.65 -16.57 18.30
N ILE A 22 20.62 -15.53 19.14
CA ILE A 22 19.83 -14.32 18.92
C ILE A 22 20.57 -13.49 17.85
N VAL A 23 19.94 -13.23 16.71
CA VAL A 23 20.40 -12.20 15.77
C VAL A 23 19.78 -10.88 16.21
N HIS A 24 20.50 -10.14 17.06
CA HIS A 24 20.21 -8.72 17.28
C HIS A 24 20.81 -7.92 16.14
N THR A 25 19.99 -7.22 15.37
CA THR A 25 20.46 -6.09 14.56
C THR A 25 20.48 -4.82 15.42
N TYR A 26 21.64 -4.18 15.39
CA TYR A 26 22.12 -3.10 16.24
C TYR A 26 21.19 -1.88 16.40
N ARG A 27 21.18 -1.36 17.63
CA ARG A 27 20.97 0.06 17.95
C ARG A 27 22.08 0.90 17.30
N GLY A 28 21.68 1.97 16.63
CA GLY A 28 22.58 3.02 16.13
C GLY A 28 22.44 3.25 14.63
N TYR A 29 21.38 3.95 14.22
CA TYR A 29 21.28 4.54 12.89
C TYR A 29 21.17 6.06 13.03
N ASP A 30 22.13 6.74 12.43
CA ASP A 30 22.20 8.18 12.22
C ASP A 30 21.21 8.55 11.11
N PRO A 31 20.21 9.44 11.34
CA PRO A 31 19.21 9.78 10.34
C PRO A 31 19.75 10.64 9.18
N VAL A 32 21.06 10.87 9.08
CA VAL A 32 21.65 11.62 7.98
C VAL A 32 22.35 10.68 6.99
N ARG A 33 21.55 10.11 6.09
CA ARG A 33 21.93 9.82 4.70
C ARG A 33 20.66 9.57 3.88
N PHE A 34 19.81 10.59 3.85
CA PHE A 34 18.91 10.79 2.73
C PHE A 34 19.74 10.83 1.45
N PRO A 35 19.39 10.05 0.40
CA PRO A 35 19.66 10.54 -0.94
C PRO A 35 18.89 11.85 -1.15
N PRO A 36 19.44 12.78 -1.94
CA PRO A 36 19.12 14.21 -1.93
C PRO A 36 17.67 14.51 -2.38
N PRO A 37 17.18 15.76 -2.23
CA PRO A 37 15.85 16.22 -2.68
C PRO A 37 15.68 16.26 -4.23
N THR A 38 16.25 15.27 -4.93
CA THR A 38 16.30 15.15 -6.40
C THR A 38 16.02 13.70 -6.84
N ALA A 39 15.20 12.94 -6.13
CA ALA A 39 14.54 11.78 -6.75
C ALA A 39 13.59 12.33 -7.84
N PRO A 40 13.72 11.95 -9.13
CA PRO A 40 12.74 12.39 -10.11
C PRO A 40 11.39 11.66 -9.91
N PRO A 41 10.27 12.26 -10.39
CA PRO A 41 8.89 11.92 -10.05
C PRO A 41 8.32 10.72 -10.84
N GLY A 42 7.34 10.03 -10.25
CA GLY A 42 6.53 8.94 -10.82
C GLY A 42 7.00 7.54 -10.41
N GLU A 43 6.29 6.87 -9.50
CA GLU A 43 6.62 5.52 -9.00
C GLU A 43 6.30 4.38 -10.00
N GLY A 44 5.91 4.68 -11.24
CA GLY A 44 5.64 3.68 -12.27
C GLY A 44 4.56 2.66 -11.89
N ILE A 45 4.67 1.44 -12.42
CA ILE A 45 3.81 0.30 -12.04
C ILE A 45 3.91 0.01 -10.54
N GLU A 46 5.06 0.26 -9.90
CA GLU A 46 5.28 -0.03 -8.48
C GLU A 46 4.36 0.82 -7.59
N GLY A 47 4.27 2.13 -7.85
CA GLY A 47 3.37 3.01 -7.12
C GLY A 47 1.89 2.70 -7.35
N LEU A 48 1.49 2.35 -8.58
CA LEU A 48 0.13 1.89 -8.85
C LEU A 48 -0.19 0.57 -8.12
N GLY A 49 0.79 -0.35 -8.08
CA GLY A 49 0.68 -1.60 -7.35
C GLY A 49 0.53 -1.38 -5.85
N ASP A 50 1.31 -0.49 -5.27
CA ASP A 50 1.28 -0.15 -3.84
C ASP A 50 -0.06 0.46 -3.43
N ARG A 51 -0.57 1.45 -4.20
CA ARG A 51 -1.90 2.05 -3.99
C ARG A 51 -3.04 1.03 -4.10
N MET A 52 -2.91 0.06 -5.01
CA MET A 52 -3.88 -1.03 -5.16
C MET A 52 -3.86 -1.94 -3.91
N LEU A 53 -2.70 -2.24 -3.33
CA LEU A 53 -2.62 -3.02 -2.10
C LEU A 53 -3.17 -2.28 -0.88
N GLU A 54 -2.92 -0.97 -0.78
CA GLU A 54 -3.46 -0.09 0.27
C GLU A 54 -4.99 0.01 0.21
N SER A 55 -5.54 0.26 -0.97
CA SER A 55 -7.00 0.36 -1.12
C SER A 55 -7.72 -1.00 -0.98
N GLY A 56 -6.99 -2.11 -1.11
CA GLY A 56 -7.53 -3.46 -1.03
C GLY A 56 -8.56 -3.76 -2.11
N SER A 57 -8.40 -3.14 -3.26
CA SER A 57 -9.30 -3.30 -4.39
C SER A 57 -8.48 -3.23 -5.66
N ARG A 58 -8.83 -4.07 -6.63
CA ARG A 58 -8.42 -3.89 -8.04
C ARG A 58 -9.15 -2.71 -8.69
N ARG A 59 -9.36 -1.64 -7.92
CA ARG A 59 -10.11 -0.45 -8.32
C ARG A 59 -9.49 0.13 -9.58
N ARG A 60 -10.32 0.83 -10.33
CA ARG A 60 -9.84 1.58 -11.49
C ARG A 60 -8.97 2.72 -11.01
N PHE A 61 -7.85 2.91 -11.70
CA PHE A 61 -7.01 4.08 -11.55
C PHE A 61 -7.65 5.24 -12.29
N THR A 62 -7.69 6.41 -11.66
CA THR A 62 -8.16 7.63 -12.30
C THR A 62 -7.16 8.09 -13.37
N ALA A 63 -7.59 8.95 -14.29
CA ALA A 63 -6.68 9.56 -15.27
C ALA A 63 -5.51 10.30 -14.59
N GLU A 64 -5.78 10.93 -13.46
CA GLU A 64 -4.78 11.61 -12.62
C GLU A 64 -3.78 10.63 -12.01
N GLU A 65 -4.24 9.53 -11.40
CA GLU A 65 -3.36 8.50 -10.81
C GLU A 65 -2.44 7.87 -11.86
N LEU A 66 -2.92 7.71 -13.09
CA LEU A 66 -2.11 7.23 -14.21
C LEU A 66 -1.11 8.28 -14.69
N ALA A 67 -1.52 9.54 -14.81
CA ALA A 67 -0.64 10.64 -15.18
C ALA A 67 0.42 10.89 -14.09
N GLU A 68 0.15 10.48 -12.86
CA GLU A 68 1.12 10.49 -11.77
C GLU A 68 2.13 9.34 -11.87
N ALA A 69 1.65 8.14 -12.16
CA ALA A 69 2.49 6.96 -12.26
C ALA A 69 3.31 6.89 -13.55
N ILE A 70 2.74 7.33 -14.67
CA ILE A 70 3.29 7.17 -16.02
C ILE A 70 3.75 8.52 -16.52
N ARG A 71 5.07 8.73 -16.51
CA ARG A 71 5.66 9.98 -16.97
C ARG A 71 5.83 9.96 -18.48
N ILE A 72 5.19 10.92 -19.14
CA ILE A 72 5.43 11.21 -20.56
C ILE A 72 6.51 12.29 -20.63
N PRO A 73 7.61 12.08 -21.39
CA PRO A 73 8.60 13.13 -21.58
C PRO A 73 7.93 14.33 -22.29
N PRO A 74 8.14 15.58 -21.82
CA PRO A 74 7.58 16.76 -22.46
C PRO A 74 7.89 16.84 -23.96
N GLU A 75 9.04 16.33 -24.38
CA GLU A 75 9.49 16.28 -25.78
C GLU A 75 8.62 15.37 -26.67
N ALA A 76 7.93 14.37 -26.11
CA ALA A 76 7.04 13.50 -26.87
C ALA A 76 5.72 14.19 -27.24
N ILE A 77 5.30 15.16 -26.42
CA ILE A 77 4.13 15.99 -26.66
C ILE A 77 4.56 17.21 -27.48
N GLY A 78 4.87 16.97 -28.77
CA GLY A 78 5.36 18.02 -29.66
C GLY A 78 4.45 19.26 -29.66
N GLY A 79 5.04 20.45 -29.52
CA GLY A 79 4.32 21.73 -29.49
C GLY A 79 3.74 22.13 -28.13
N LEU A 80 3.79 21.28 -27.11
CA LEU A 80 3.26 21.56 -25.77
C LEU A 80 3.89 22.82 -25.13
N GLY A 81 5.22 22.90 -25.12
CA GLY A 81 5.94 24.01 -24.51
C GLY A 81 5.56 25.37 -25.13
N PRO A 82 5.80 25.57 -26.43
CA PRO A 82 5.50 26.85 -27.09
C PRO A 82 4.02 27.25 -27.02
N SER A 83 3.09 26.30 -27.08
CA SER A 83 1.65 26.58 -26.99
C SER A 83 1.23 26.95 -25.58
N ILE A 84 1.64 26.19 -24.56
CA ILE A 84 1.31 26.51 -23.15
C ILE A 84 2.02 27.79 -22.71
N GLU A 85 3.27 28.01 -23.11
CA GLU A 85 3.99 29.26 -22.81
C GLU A 85 3.30 30.48 -23.43
N ALA A 86 2.75 30.36 -24.63
CA ALA A 86 1.96 31.42 -25.25
C ALA A 86 0.68 31.70 -24.47
N LEU A 87 -0.05 30.66 -24.05
CA LEU A 87 -1.26 30.79 -23.21
C LEU A 87 -0.94 31.43 -21.86
N ILE A 88 0.14 31.00 -21.19
CA ILE A 88 0.60 31.60 -19.93
C ILE A 88 0.88 33.09 -20.14
N ALA A 89 1.63 33.45 -21.19
CA ALA A 89 1.94 34.85 -21.48
C ALA A 89 0.69 35.68 -21.77
N GLU A 90 -0.31 35.12 -22.45
CA GLU A 90 -1.58 35.80 -22.72
C GLU A 90 -2.41 36.02 -21.45
N LEU A 91 -2.53 35.01 -20.60
CA LEU A 91 -3.24 35.11 -19.32
C LEU A 91 -2.53 36.06 -18.35
N GLU A 92 -1.20 36.02 -18.27
CA GLU A 92 -0.40 36.97 -17.49
C GLU A 92 -0.60 38.40 -18.00
N ALA A 93 -0.58 38.61 -19.32
CA ALA A 93 -0.84 39.92 -19.90
C ALA A 93 -2.28 40.42 -19.59
N ARG A 94 -3.27 39.52 -19.56
CA ARG A 94 -4.65 39.88 -19.18
C ARG A 94 -4.74 40.27 -17.71
N ARG A 95 -4.14 39.48 -16.80
CA ARG A 95 -4.06 39.80 -15.37
C ARG A 95 -3.40 41.16 -15.16
N ASP A 96 -2.25 41.38 -15.78
CA ASP A 96 -1.48 42.61 -15.60
C ASP A 96 -2.28 43.84 -16.09
N ARG A 97 -3.02 43.72 -17.20
CA ARG A 97 -3.96 44.78 -17.64
C ARG A 97 -5.03 45.11 -16.61
N ILE A 98 -5.58 44.12 -15.90
CA ILE A 98 -6.57 44.35 -14.84
C ILE A 98 -5.90 45.14 -13.70
N LEU A 99 -4.73 44.70 -13.25
CA LEU A 99 -3.98 45.33 -12.15
C LEU A 99 -3.51 46.77 -12.48
N GLU A 100 -3.19 47.05 -13.74
CA GLU A 100 -2.80 48.37 -14.23
C GLU A 100 -4.00 49.31 -14.48
N THR A 101 -5.21 48.76 -14.65
CA THR A 101 -6.40 49.57 -14.93
C THR A 101 -7.09 50.04 -13.66
N TRP A 102 -7.28 49.13 -12.70
CA TRP A 102 -8.17 49.32 -11.56
C TRP A 102 -7.45 49.69 -10.25
N ASP A 103 -8.17 50.39 -9.38
CA ASP A 103 -7.82 50.66 -7.98
C ASP A 103 -9.07 50.41 -7.12
N PRO A 104 -9.24 49.19 -6.56
CA PRO A 104 -10.42 48.80 -5.78
C PRO A 104 -10.40 49.31 -4.33
N PHE A 105 -9.30 49.92 -3.87
CA PHE A 105 -9.16 50.26 -2.45
C PHE A 105 -10.18 51.31 -1.97
N PRO A 106 -10.54 52.33 -2.76
CA PRO A 106 -11.61 53.26 -2.38
C PRO A 106 -13.00 52.61 -2.34
N THR A 107 -13.20 51.46 -3.01
CA THR A 107 -14.48 50.75 -3.08
C THR A 107 -14.85 50.07 -1.75
N VAL A 108 -13.87 49.76 -0.89
CA VAL A 108 -14.09 49.16 0.44
C VAL A 108 -15.04 50.00 1.28
N ASP A 109 -14.86 51.32 1.30
CA ASP A 109 -15.73 52.24 2.05
C ASP A 109 -17.16 52.24 1.50
N ALA A 110 -17.33 52.08 0.19
CA ALA A 110 -18.64 52.02 -0.46
C ALA A 110 -19.36 50.70 -0.12
N ALA A 111 -18.65 49.57 -0.19
CA ALA A 111 -19.19 48.25 0.18
C ALA A 111 -19.55 48.19 1.68
N SER A 112 -18.70 48.75 2.54
CA SER A 112 -18.94 48.81 3.98
C SER A 112 -20.19 49.63 4.32
N ARG A 113 -20.40 50.77 3.63
CA ARG A 113 -21.63 51.57 3.76
C ARG A 113 -22.86 50.83 3.26
N GLN A 114 -22.77 50.09 2.15
CA GLN A 114 -23.89 49.30 1.63
C GLN A 114 -24.39 48.28 2.67
N VAL A 115 -23.49 47.63 3.41
CA VAL A 115 -23.87 46.73 4.51
C VAL A 115 -24.61 47.48 5.61
N ASP A 116 -24.09 48.64 6.01
CA ASP A 116 -24.69 49.45 7.08
C ASP A 116 -26.07 49.99 6.68
N ASP A 117 -26.22 50.51 5.45
CA ASP A 117 -27.46 51.03 4.89
C ASP A 117 -28.55 49.94 4.77
N GLN A 118 -28.17 48.69 4.47
CA GLN A 118 -29.10 47.57 4.45
C GLN A 118 -29.49 47.07 5.85
N ALA A 119 -28.59 47.21 6.83
CA ALA A 119 -28.83 46.78 8.20
C ALA A 119 -29.63 47.81 9.02
N GLU A 120 -29.45 49.12 8.77
CA GLU A 120 -30.06 50.21 9.54
C GLU A 120 -31.60 50.08 9.68
N PRO A 121 -32.38 49.82 8.61
CA PRO A 121 -33.84 49.66 8.73
C PRO A 121 -34.28 48.46 9.58
N LEU A 122 -33.42 47.45 9.75
CA LEU A 122 -33.69 46.28 10.58
C LEU A 122 -33.32 46.50 12.04
N LEU A 123 -32.27 47.30 12.29
CA LEU A 123 -31.82 47.65 13.63
C LEU A 123 -32.81 48.58 14.34
N ASP A 124 -33.53 49.40 13.58
CA ASP A 124 -34.54 50.34 14.09
C ASP A 124 -35.96 49.77 14.12
N ALA A 125 -36.17 48.52 13.68
CA ALA A 125 -37.47 47.88 13.71
C ALA A 125 -37.91 47.57 15.14
N GLU A 126 -38.84 48.35 15.70
CA GLU A 126 -39.39 48.19 17.07
C GLU A 126 -39.98 46.79 17.32
N ALA A 127 -40.49 46.15 16.27
CA ALA A 127 -41.07 44.81 16.23
C ALA A 127 -40.10 43.67 16.59
N LEU A 128 -38.78 43.86 16.44
CA LEU A 128 -37.80 42.82 16.74
C LEU A 128 -37.54 42.74 18.27
N PRO A 129 -37.61 41.54 18.91
CA PRO A 129 -37.22 41.39 20.30
C PRO A 129 -35.79 41.91 20.55
N GLU A 130 -35.56 42.61 21.67
CA GLU A 130 -34.29 43.28 21.96
C GLU A 130 -33.09 42.34 21.85
N ILE A 131 -33.22 41.08 22.28
CA ILE A 131 -32.15 40.07 22.21
C ILE A 131 -31.70 39.82 20.76
N PHE A 132 -32.63 39.78 19.81
CA PHE A 132 -32.30 39.58 18.39
C PHE A 132 -31.75 40.86 17.77
N ARG A 133 -32.22 42.03 18.20
CA ARG A 133 -31.71 43.34 17.77
C ARG A 133 -30.27 43.57 18.23
N GLU A 134 -29.96 43.28 19.49
CA GLU A 134 -28.60 43.32 20.04
C GLU A 134 -27.68 42.35 19.31
N ARG A 135 -28.17 41.14 19.03
CA ARG A 135 -27.42 40.14 18.27
C ARG A 135 -27.15 40.62 16.84
N LEU A 136 -28.17 41.05 16.10
CA LEU A 136 -28.02 41.59 14.74
C LEU A 136 -27.02 42.76 14.72
N ARG A 137 -27.14 43.70 15.67
CA ARG A 137 -26.23 44.84 15.82
C ARG A 137 -24.79 44.39 16.03
N ARG A 138 -24.58 43.37 16.85
CA ARG A 138 -23.25 42.80 17.09
C ARG A 138 -22.69 42.16 15.82
N GLU A 139 -23.44 41.27 15.18
CA GLU A 139 -22.95 40.52 14.01
C GLU A 139 -22.67 41.45 12.81
N VAL A 140 -23.48 42.49 12.59
CA VAL A 140 -23.25 43.50 11.54
C VAL A 140 -22.00 44.34 11.83
N ARG A 141 -21.83 44.80 13.08
CA ARG A 141 -20.67 45.59 13.50
C ARG A 141 -19.37 44.78 13.43
N GLU A 142 -19.43 43.50 13.77
CA GLU A 142 -18.29 42.58 13.74
C GLU A 142 -18.09 41.92 12.37
N ARG A 143 -18.91 42.27 11.37
CA ARG A 143 -18.88 41.74 9.99
C ARG A 143 -18.90 40.20 9.94
N GLN A 144 -19.72 39.57 10.79
CA GLN A 144 -19.76 38.11 10.98
C GLN A 144 -20.90 37.44 10.19
N ILE A 145 -20.59 36.89 9.01
CA ILE A 145 -21.56 36.15 8.17
C ILE A 145 -22.21 34.99 8.93
N HIS A 146 -21.41 34.14 9.58
CA HIS A 146 -21.91 32.97 10.31
C HIS A 146 -22.88 33.33 11.45
N GLY A 147 -22.68 34.49 12.07
CA GLY A 147 -23.57 35.02 13.10
C GLY A 147 -24.97 35.34 12.57
N LEU A 148 -25.04 35.92 11.37
CA LEU A 148 -26.29 36.28 10.68
C LEU A 148 -27.02 35.05 10.15
N GLU A 149 -26.31 34.05 9.64
CA GLU A 149 -26.91 32.76 9.23
C GLU A 149 -27.59 32.07 10.41
N ARG A 150 -26.91 32.02 11.57
CA ARG A 150 -27.51 31.46 12.78
C ARG A 150 -28.74 32.24 13.22
N LEU A 151 -28.72 33.57 13.10
CA LEU A 151 -29.88 34.41 13.39
C LEU A 151 -31.05 34.05 12.45
N TRP A 152 -30.80 33.86 11.16
CA TRP A 152 -31.81 33.45 10.18
C TRP A 152 -32.50 32.13 10.52
N TYR A 153 -31.76 31.14 11.07
CA TYR A 153 -32.32 29.87 11.55
C TYR A 153 -33.13 30.00 12.85
N HIS A 154 -32.84 31.00 13.68
CA HIS A 154 -33.51 31.21 14.96
C HIS A 154 -34.76 32.09 14.88
N LEU A 155 -34.94 32.84 13.79
CA LEU A 155 -36.15 33.63 13.54
C LEU A 155 -37.31 32.73 13.14
N ASP A 156 -38.46 32.93 13.78
CA ASP A 156 -39.67 32.18 13.51
C ASP A 156 -40.22 32.52 12.11
N ARG A 157 -40.69 31.49 11.39
CA ARG A 157 -41.25 31.61 10.05
C ARG A 157 -42.74 31.92 10.08
N ASP A 158 -43.41 31.57 11.17
CA ASP A 158 -44.86 31.72 11.33
C ASP A 158 -45.25 33.07 11.95
N ASP A 159 -44.28 33.79 12.52
CA ASP A 159 -44.41 35.18 12.97
C ASP A 159 -44.19 36.13 11.78
N PRO A 160 -45.20 36.93 11.35
CA PRO A 160 -45.10 37.82 10.19
C PRO A 160 -43.98 38.86 10.28
N GLU A 161 -43.65 39.34 11.48
CA GLU A 161 -42.65 40.38 11.69
C GLU A 161 -41.24 39.79 11.65
N GLN A 162 -41.03 38.63 12.28
CA GLN A 162 -39.77 37.89 12.20
C GLN A 162 -39.53 37.33 10.79
N ALA A 163 -40.57 36.90 10.09
CA ALA A 163 -40.50 36.43 8.71
C ALA A 163 -40.03 37.55 7.75
N ALA A 164 -40.48 38.80 7.95
CA ALA A 164 -40.07 39.94 7.15
C ALA A 164 -38.57 40.27 7.33
N ILE A 165 -38.04 40.13 8.54
CA ILE A 165 -36.62 40.34 8.85
C ILE A 165 -35.78 39.19 8.30
N ARG A 166 -36.24 37.95 8.52
CA ARG A 166 -35.62 36.73 7.97
C ARG A 166 -35.51 36.78 6.44
N ALA A 167 -36.45 37.39 5.74
CA ALA A 167 -36.40 37.57 4.29
C ALA A 167 -35.33 38.58 3.83
N LYS A 168 -34.92 39.52 4.70
CA LYS A 168 -33.94 40.59 4.39
C LYS A 168 -32.51 40.24 4.81
N LEU A 169 -32.32 39.35 5.79
CA LEU A 169 -30.98 38.91 6.23
C LEU A 169 -30.09 38.36 5.10
N PRO A 170 -30.59 37.59 4.10
CA PRO A 170 -29.75 37.15 2.99
C PRO A 170 -29.08 38.29 2.21
N GLY A 171 -29.75 39.43 2.04
CA GLY A 171 -29.15 40.59 1.34
C GLY A 171 -27.99 41.23 2.12
N ILE A 172 -28.07 41.23 3.46
CA ILE A 172 -26.97 41.70 4.31
C ILE A 172 -25.80 40.72 4.24
N VAL A 173 -26.08 39.41 4.22
CA VAL A 173 -25.05 38.38 4.04
C VAL A 173 -24.37 38.52 2.67
N GLU A 174 -25.14 38.77 1.61
CA GLU A 174 -24.62 39.04 0.26
C GLU A 174 -23.72 40.28 0.25
N SER A 175 -24.16 41.42 0.80
CA SER A 175 -23.35 42.64 0.86
C SER A 175 -22.09 42.49 1.74
N LEU A 176 -22.14 41.66 2.78
CA LEU A 176 -20.94 41.30 3.57
C LEU A 176 -19.99 40.40 2.77
N GLY A 177 -20.52 39.51 1.94
CA GLY A 177 -19.75 38.74 0.98
C GLY A 177 -19.05 39.64 -0.05
N ASP A 178 -19.75 40.65 -0.57
CA ASP A 178 -19.17 41.64 -1.49
C ASP A 178 -18.09 42.49 -0.81
N LEU A 179 -18.28 42.86 0.46
CA LEU A 179 -17.27 43.55 1.24
C LEU A 179 -16.01 42.69 1.42
N ASP A 180 -16.17 41.42 1.83
CA ASP A 180 -15.04 40.47 1.92
C ASP A 180 -14.36 40.30 0.56
N ALA A 181 -15.15 40.19 -0.52
CA ALA A 181 -14.67 40.14 -1.89
C ALA A 181 -13.68 41.29 -2.17
N ILE A 182 -14.11 42.51 -1.92
CA ILE A 182 -13.32 43.72 -2.21
C ILE A 182 -12.14 43.88 -1.24
N GLU A 183 -12.29 43.52 0.04
CA GLU A 183 -11.18 43.51 0.99
C GLU A 183 -10.10 42.50 0.58
N GLY A 184 -10.50 41.32 0.11
CA GLY A 184 -9.59 40.29 -0.40
C GLY A 184 -8.76 40.76 -1.60
N LEU A 185 -9.28 41.65 -2.45
CA LEU A 185 -8.51 42.26 -3.53
C LEU A 185 -7.29 43.04 -3.02
N ARG A 186 -7.44 43.71 -1.87
CA ARG A 186 -6.37 44.51 -1.26
C ARG A 186 -5.21 43.66 -0.77
N ASP A 187 -5.51 42.51 -0.19
CA ASP A 187 -4.50 41.64 0.40
C ASP A 187 -3.90 40.70 -0.64
N GLY A 188 -4.66 40.35 -1.69
CA GLY A 188 -4.27 39.36 -2.69
C GLY A 188 -3.40 39.89 -3.84
N TRP A 189 -3.62 41.12 -4.33
CA TRP A 189 -2.99 41.58 -5.57
C TRP A 189 -2.43 43.02 -5.52
N PRO A 190 -1.28 43.28 -6.18
CA PRO A 190 -0.66 44.59 -6.21
C PRO A 190 -1.26 45.48 -7.32
N PHE A 191 -2.42 46.07 -7.06
CA PHE A 191 -3.04 47.04 -7.98
C PHE A 191 -2.18 48.31 -8.15
N THR A 192 -2.06 48.80 -9.38
CA THR A 192 -1.30 50.01 -9.75
C THR A 192 -2.11 51.01 -10.56
N GLY A 193 -3.36 50.67 -10.89
CA GLY A 193 -4.26 51.50 -11.67
C GLY A 193 -4.81 52.71 -10.93
N ARG A 194 -5.78 53.37 -11.57
CA ARG A 194 -6.41 54.60 -11.05
C ARG A 194 -7.94 54.61 -11.18
N ARG A 195 -8.52 53.66 -11.91
CA ARG A 195 -9.96 53.60 -12.09
C ARG A 195 -10.57 52.89 -10.89
N VAL A 196 -11.47 53.57 -10.19
CA VAL A 196 -12.18 52.97 -9.05
C VAL A 196 -13.38 52.17 -9.57
N PRO A 197 -13.48 50.86 -9.28
CA PRO A 197 -14.65 50.05 -9.63
C PRO A 197 -15.82 50.30 -8.68
N SER A 198 -17.03 50.06 -9.16
CA SER A 198 -18.20 49.86 -8.30
C SER A 198 -18.05 48.58 -7.45
N VAL A 199 -18.96 48.37 -6.49
CA VAL A 199 -18.95 47.16 -5.65
C VAL A 199 -19.09 45.90 -6.52
N GLU A 200 -20.08 45.91 -7.44
CA GLU A 200 -20.31 44.82 -8.39
C GLU A 200 -19.09 44.56 -9.29
N GLU A 201 -18.54 45.62 -9.92
CA GLU A 201 -17.31 45.49 -10.74
C GLU A 201 -16.13 44.97 -9.90
N GLY A 202 -16.03 45.35 -8.61
CA GLY A 202 -14.99 44.87 -7.71
C GLY A 202 -15.10 43.36 -7.45
N VAL A 203 -16.31 42.86 -7.21
CA VAL A 203 -16.56 41.42 -7.05
C VAL A 203 -16.21 40.67 -8.34
N GLU A 204 -16.64 41.17 -9.50
CA GLU A 204 -16.32 40.58 -10.81
C GLU A 204 -14.80 40.54 -11.06
N ILE A 205 -14.07 41.62 -10.75
CA ILE A 205 -12.61 41.68 -10.87
C ILE A 205 -11.96 40.62 -9.98
N ARG A 206 -12.42 40.43 -8.74
CA ARG A 206 -11.89 39.38 -7.86
C ARG A 206 -12.12 38.01 -8.46
N THR A 207 -13.33 37.71 -8.88
CA THR A 207 -13.65 36.42 -9.51
C THR A 207 -12.81 36.17 -10.76
N GLU A 208 -12.63 37.18 -11.61
CA GLU A 208 -11.78 37.06 -12.81
C GLU A 208 -10.31 36.80 -12.45
N LEU A 209 -9.75 37.52 -11.48
CA LEU A 209 -8.36 37.34 -11.03
C LEU A 209 -8.11 35.98 -10.38
N GLU A 210 -9.03 35.50 -9.56
CA GLU A 210 -8.95 34.16 -8.95
C GLU A 210 -8.96 33.06 -10.02
N ARG A 211 -9.85 33.16 -11.01
CA ARG A 211 -9.90 32.24 -12.15
C ARG A 211 -8.60 32.27 -12.98
N LEU A 212 -8.07 33.46 -13.24
CA LEU A 212 -6.80 33.62 -13.97
C LEU A 212 -5.62 32.98 -13.22
N GLU A 213 -5.48 33.22 -11.91
CA GLU A 213 -4.40 32.61 -11.11
C GLU A 213 -4.54 31.09 -11.02
N ASN A 214 -5.76 30.57 -10.88
CA ASN A 214 -6.02 29.12 -10.91
C ASN A 214 -5.61 28.49 -12.26
N LEU A 215 -6.03 29.09 -13.39
CA LEU A 215 -5.65 28.62 -14.72
C LEU A 215 -4.14 28.74 -14.96
N LEU A 216 -3.50 29.81 -14.51
CA LEU A 216 -2.05 29.98 -14.61
C LEU A 216 -1.31 28.89 -13.85
N GLU A 217 -1.76 28.53 -12.65
CA GLU A 217 -1.16 27.44 -11.89
C GLU A 217 -1.36 26.10 -12.59
N GLN A 218 -2.56 25.81 -13.09
CA GLN A 218 -2.84 24.60 -13.88
C GLN A 218 -1.97 24.50 -15.14
N LEU A 219 -1.79 25.60 -15.89
CA LEU A 219 -0.97 25.64 -17.10
C LEU A 219 0.52 25.46 -16.76
N ARG A 220 1.02 26.08 -15.69
CA ARG A 220 2.39 25.88 -15.20
C ARG A 220 2.62 24.44 -14.75
N GLU A 221 1.64 23.83 -14.07
CA GLU A 221 1.68 22.42 -13.70
C GLU A 221 1.68 21.51 -14.93
N ALA A 222 0.80 21.79 -15.90
CA ALA A 222 0.72 21.05 -17.15
C ALA A 222 2.04 21.10 -17.93
N LEU A 223 2.69 22.26 -17.98
CA LEU A 223 4.00 22.43 -18.61
C LEU A 223 5.10 21.66 -17.86
N LYS A 224 5.14 21.77 -16.53
CA LYS A 224 6.18 21.15 -15.68
C LYS A 224 6.08 19.63 -15.65
N ASN A 225 4.86 19.10 -15.56
CA ASN A 225 4.58 17.67 -15.35
C ASN A 225 4.12 16.95 -16.63
N ALA A 226 4.01 17.66 -17.77
CA ALA A 226 3.48 17.14 -19.03
C ALA A 226 2.04 16.61 -18.91
N ARG A 227 1.19 17.31 -18.14
CA ARG A 227 -0.19 16.90 -17.80
C ARG A 227 -1.24 17.92 -18.27
N PRO A 228 -1.52 18.02 -19.58
CA PRO A 228 -2.53 18.95 -20.08
C PRO A 228 -3.97 18.59 -19.67
N ALA A 229 -4.20 17.39 -19.11
CA ALA A 229 -5.50 16.98 -18.58
C ALA A 229 -5.92 17.70 -17.28
N VAL A 230 -4.98 18.30 -16.56
CA VAL A 230 -5.25 19.04 -15.29
C VAL A 230 -5.89 20.40 -15.57
N VAL A 231 -5.80 20.90 -16.80
CA VAL A 231 -6.31 22.23 -17.17
C VAL A 231 -7.81 22.17 -17.44
N ASP A 232 -8.56 23.04 -16.77
CA ASP A 232 -9.99 23.22 -16.98
C ASP A 232 -10.25 23.92 -18.32
N LEU A 233 -10.83 23.19 -19.27
CA LEU A 233 -11.14 23.76 -20.60
C LEU A 233 -12.33 24.70 -20.59
N ASP A 234 -13.30 24.46 -19.71
CA ASP A 234 -14.52 25.24 -19.64
C ASP A 234 -14.24 26.61 -19.02
N GLU A 235 -13.27 26.69 -18.12
CA GLU A 235 -12.76 27.98 -17.65
C GLU A 235 -11.81 28.62 -18.66
N LEU A 236 -10.90 27.85 -19.27
CA LEU A 236 -9.92 28.39 -20.22
C LEU A 236 -10.57 29.05 -21.43
N GLN A 237 -11.71 28.51 -21.93
CA GLN A 237 -12.42 29.05 -23.10
C GLN A 237 -12.89 30.50 -22.92
N ASP A 238 -13.06 30.97 -21.68
CA ASP A 238 -13.51 32.34 -21.40
C ASP A 238 -12.38 33.37 -21.58
N PHE A 239 -11.13 32.91 -21.63
CA PHE A 239 -9.96 33.77 -21.59
C PHE A 239 -9.16 33.82 -22.88
N ILE A 240 -9.32 32.85 -23.77
CA ILE A 240 -8.51 32.67 -24.98
C ILE A 240 -9.39 32.55 -26.22
N ASP A 241 -8.80 32.82 -27.39
CA ASP A 241 -9.50 32.72 -28.67
C ASP A 241 -9.75 31.25 -29.08
N GLU A 242 -10.76 31.03 -29.95
CA GLU A 242 -11.17 29.69 -30.40
C GLU A 242 -10.03 28.92 -31.11
N ALA A 243 -9.12 29.63 -31.77
CA ALA A 243 -7.95 29.06 -32.42
C ALA A 243 -6.99 28.43 -31.40
N ASP A 244 -6.59 29.19 -30.37
CA ASP A 244 -5.67 28.72 -29.32
C ASP A 244 -6.30 27.62 -28.47
N LEU A 245 -7.62 27.69 -28.22
CA LEU A 245 -8.37 26.64 -27.54
C LEU A 245 -8.37 25.33 -28.34
N SER A 246 -8.55 25.40 -29.66
CA SER A 246 -8.49 24.24 -30.55
C SER A 246 -7.10 23.60 -30.57
N ASP A 247 -6.05 24.41 -30.61
CA ASP A 247 -4.67 23.93 -30.59
C ASP A 247 -4.35 23.26 -29.24
N PHE A 248 -4.76 23.85 -28.12
CA PHE A 248 -4.61 23.23 -26.80
C PHE A 248 -5.39 21.90 -26.68
N LYS A 249 -6.63 21.85 -27.20
CA LYS A 249 -7.42 20.60 -27.25
C LYS A 249 -6.70 19.49 -28.04
N GLN A 250 -6.06 19.82 -29.16
CA GLN A 250 -5.27 18.86 -29.94
C GLN A 250 -4.04 18.36 -29.17
N VAL A 251 -3.32 19.27 -28.53
CA VAL A 251 -2.16 18.94 -27.69
C VAL A 251 -2.57 18.02 -26.54
N ARG A 252 -3.69 18.32 -25.87
CA ARG A 252 -4.26 17.49 -24.81
C ARG A 252 -4.65 16.10 -25.30
N ALA A 253 -5.39 16.01 -26.40
CA ALA A 253 -5.80 14.72 -26.98
C ALA A 253 -4.60 13.85 -27.38
N ARG A 254 -3.54 14.47 -27.92
CA ARG A 254 -2.29 13.77 -28.22
C ARG A 254 -1.59 13.28 -26.95
N ALA A 255 -1.55 14.08 -25.89
CA ALA A 255 -0.97 13.68 -24.61
C ALA A 255 -1.75 12.51 -23.99
N GLU A 256 -3.08 12.54 -24.03
CA GLU A 256 -3.95 11.44 -23.58
C GLU A 256 -3.69 10.15 -24.38
N GLU A 257 -3.53 10.25 -25.69
CA GLU A 257 -3.21 9.09 -26.54
C GLU A 257 -1.82 8.51 -26.22
N LEU A 258 -0.82 9.36 -26.00
CA LEU A 258 0.51 8.91 -25.57
C LEU A 258 0.46 8.28 -24.17
N LEU A 259 -0.34 8.82 -23.26
CA LEU A 259 -0.56 8.25 -21.93
C LEU A 259 -1.17 6.85 -22.04
N ARG A 260 -2.18 6.71 -22.90
CA ARG A 260 -2.86 5.44 -23.17
C ARG A 260 -1.89 4.40 -23.73
N GLN A 261 -1.08 4.77 -24.73
CA GLN A 261 -0.07 3.88 -25.30
C GLN A 261 1.00 3.47 -24.27
N ALA A 262 1.47 4.40 -23.45
CA ALA A 262 2.42 4.11 -22.38
C ALA A 262 1.80 3.18 -21.31
N ALA A 263 0.55 3.42 -20.91
CA ALA A 263 -0.19 2.57 -19.98
C ALA A 263 -0.38 1.14 -20.50
N GLU A 264 -0.71 0.98 -21.78
CA GLU A 264 -0.80 -0.33 -22.44
C GLU A 264 0.56 -1.04 -22.51
N GLN A 265 1.66 -0.32 -22.79
CA GLN A 265 3.03 -0.86 -22.72
C GLN A 265 3.40 -1.31 -21.31
N GLU A 266 2.93 -0.58 -20.29
CA GLU A 266 3.02 -0.99 -18.89
C GLU A 266 2.06 -2.13 -18.52
N GLY A 267 1.22 -2.57 -19.46
CA GLY A 267 0.36 -3.75 -19.32
C GLY A 267 -0.89 -3.48 -18.48
N LEU A 268 -1.25 -2.20 -18.34
CA LEU A 268 -2.54 -1.76 -17.85
C LEU A 268 -3.59 -2.00 -18.94
N ILE A 269 -4.83 -2.21 -18.51
CA ILE A 269 -5.96 -2.49 -19.40
C ILE A 269 -7.01 -1.41 -19.13
N GLN A 270 -7.46 -0.74 -20.19
CA GLN A 270 -8.58 0.18 -20.14
C GLN A 270 -9.90 -0.57 -20.35
N ASP A 271 -10.92 -0.23 -19.57
CA ASP A 271 -12.31 -0.57 -19.84
C ASP A 271 -13.21 0.66 -19.74
N GLU A 272 -14.53 0.46 -19.87
CA GLU A 272 -15.54 1.52 -19.90
C GLU A 272 -15.54 2.40 -18.63
N GLU A 273 -15.02 1.89 -17.50
CA GLU A 273 -15.02 2.56 -16.20
C GLU A 273 -13.64 3.08 -15.77
N GLY A 274 -12.58 2.84 -16.56
CA GLY A 274 -11.23 3.37 -16.32
C GLY A 274 -10.11 2.35 -16.55
N TRP A 275 -8.98 2.53 -15.87
CA TRP A 275 -7.80 1.69 -16.05
C TRP A 275 -7.59 0.71 -14.92
N LYS A 276 -7.21 -0.53 -15.23
CA LYS A 276 -6.85 -1.54 -14.23
C LYS A 276 -5.51 -2.17 -14.50
N MET A 277 -4.90 -2.71 -13.45
CA MET A 277 -3.70 -3.52 -13.59
C MET A 277 -4.02 -4.83 -14.32
N GLY A 278 -3.48 -5.00 -15.53
CA GLY A 278 -3.63 -6.23 -16.30
C GLY A 278 -2.79 -7.38 -15.73
N PRO A 279 -3.02 -8.64 -16.16
CA PRO A 279 -2.24 -9.78 -15.70
C PRO A 279 -0.74 -9.66 -16.00
N GLY A 280 -0.37 -8.98 -17.09
CA GLY A 280 1.03 -8.71 -17.44
C GLY A 280 1.70 -7.70 -16.50
N ALA A 281 1.02 -6.59 -16.22
CA ALA A 281 1.47 -5.59 -15.25
C ALA A 281 1.61 -6.19 -13.83
N MET A 282 0.62 -6.98 -13.39
CA MET A 282 0.68 -7.67 -12.09
C MET A 282 1.89 -8.61 -11.99
N ARG A 283 2.18 -9.39 -13.03
CA ARG A 283 3.39 -10.26 -13.05
C ARG A 283 4.69 -9.46 -12.98
N ARG A 284 4.75 -8.31 -13.66
CA ARG A 284 5.90 -7.40 -13.58
C ARG A 284 6.05 -6.83 -12.17
N TYR A 285 4.97 -6.28 -11.61
CA TYR A 285 4.95 -5.78 -10.23
C TYR A 285 5.44 -6.83 -9.23
N GLN A 286 4.87 -8.03 -9.29
CA GLN A 286 5.31 -9.19 -8.49
C GLN A 286 6.80 -9.54 -8.68
N SER A 287 7.31 -9.44 -9.90
CA SER A 287 8.73 -9.69 -10.19
C SER A 287 9.63 -8.60 -9.63
N THR A 288 9.19 -7.34 -9.66
CA THR A 288 9.88 -6.19 -9.07
C THR A 288 9.93 -6.31 -7.55
N LEU A 289 8.80 -6.63 -6.90
CA LEU A 289 8.76 -6.91 -5.46
C LEU A 289 9.72 -8.05 -5.08
N LEU A 290 9.78 -9.11 -5.89
CA LEU A 290 10.72 -10.19 -5.65
C LEU A 290 12.18 -9.73 -5.83
N ALA A 291 12.47 -8.94 -6.86
CA ALA A 291 13.81 -8.45 -7.14
C ALA A 291 14.32 -7.46 -6.06
N SER A 292 13.46 -6.58 -5.55
CA SER A 292 13.80 -5.63 -4.47
C SER A 292 14.16 -6.37 -3.18
N VAL A 293 13.42 -7.44 -2.87
CA VAL A 293 13.75 -8.39 -1.79
C VAL A 293 15.14 -9.00 -1.99
N PHE A 294 15.49 -9.46 -3.20
CA PHE A 294 16.81 -10.06 -3.45
C PHE A 294 17.98 -9.07 -3.49
N ALA A 295 17.78 -7.86 -4.01
CA ALA A 295 18.81 -6.83 -4.12
C ALA A 295 19.27 -6.34 -2.75
N SER A 296 18.33 -6.12 -1.83
CA SER A 296 18.59 -5.70 -0.45
C SER A 296 19.28 -6.79 0.38
N MET A 297 18.97 -8.07 0.16
CA MET A 297 19.64 -9.20 0.81
C MET A 297 21.13 -9.32 0.51
N LYS A 298 21.60 -8.86 -0.67
CA LYS A 298 23.03 -8.85 -1.01
C LYS A 298 23.83 -7.89 -0.13
N GLY A 299 23.19 -6.87 0.45
CA GLY A 299 23.82 -5.95 1.40
C GLY A 299 24.05 -6.53 2.79
N SER A 300 23.34 -7.62 3.17
CA SER A 300 23.33 -8.16 4.53
C SER A 300 24.15 -9.44 4.72
N ARG A 301 25.05 -9.80 3.81
CA ARG A 301 25.95 -10.96 3.98
C ARG A 301 27.43 -10.59 3.88
N HIS A 302 28.06 -10.45 5.05
CA HIS A 302 29.42 -10.93 5.27
C HIS A 302 29.32 -12.34 5.87
N GLY A 303 29.85 -13.35 5.17
CA GLY A 303 30.08 -14.69 5.73
C GLY A 303 29.29 -15.82 5.07
N ARG A 304 30.02 -16.73 4.40
CA ARG A 304 29.61 -18.02 3.82
C ARG A 304 28.74 -17.95 2.56
N HIS A 305 29.32 -17.36 1.53
CA HIS A 305 29.29 -18.04 0.24
C HIS A 305 30.33 -19.18 0.32
N ASP A 306 29.95 -20.41 0.02
CA ASP A 306 30.87 -21.23 -0.76
C ASP A 306 30.80 -20.62 -2.16
N PRO A 307 31.86 -19.94 -2.63
CA PRO A 307 31.94 -19.63 -4.04
C PRO A 307 32.18 -20.99 -4.71
N VAL A 308 31.13 -21.55 -5.32
CA VAL A 308 31.42 -22.35 -6.51
C VAL A 308 31.94 -21.33 -7.51
N GLU A 309 33.27 -21.21 -7.61
CA GLU A 309 33.92 -20.56 -8.73
C GLU A 309 33.30 -21.14 -10.00
N ARG A 310 32.40 -20.39 -10.62
CA ARG A 310 31.90 -20.69 -11.96
C ARG A 310 32.64 -19.76 -12.89
N ALA A 311 33.45 -20.35 -13.75
CA ALA A 311 34.06 -19.63 -14.85
C ALA A 311 32.97 -18.99 -15.72
N ASP A 312 33.19 -17.72 -16.06
CA ASP A 312 32.36 -16.92 -16.97
C ASP A 312 32.01 -17.69 -18.25
N GLY A 313 30.74 -18.07 -18.37
CA GLY A 313 30.15 -18.61 -19.57
C GLY A 313 28.66 -18.29 -19.59
N THR A 314 28.18 -17.65 -20.66
CA THR A 314 26.78 -17.20 -20.82
C THR A 314 25.77 -18.36 -20.96
N ILE A 315 26.24 -19.61 -20.93
CA ILE A 315 25.45 -20.83 -21.13
C ILE A 315 25.61 -21.70 -19.88
N GLU A 316 24.51 -22.00 -19.19
CA GLU A 316 24.51 -23.01 -18.14
C GLU A 316 24.71 -24.40 -18.78
N LEU A 317 25.86 -25.03 -18.52
CA LEU A 317 26.04 -26.44 -18.88
C LEU A 317 25.25 -27.32 -17.90
N PRO A 318 24.57 -28.38 -18.39
CA PRO A 318 23.98 -29.39 -17.52
C PRO A 318 25.06 -29.98 -16.61
N ALA A 319 24.89 -29.88 -15.30
CA ALA A 319 25.82 -30.51 -14.36
C ALA A 319 25.67 -32.04 -14.48
N THR A 320 26.74 -32.73 -14.85
CA THR A 320 26.78 -34.20 -14.94
C THR A 320 27.50 -34.79 -13.74
N ARG A 321 27.36 -36.11 -13.56
CA ARG A 321 28.20 -36.92 -12.67
C ARG A 321 28.39 -38.30 -13.28
N ASP A 322 29.38 -39.03 -12.78
CA ASP A 322 29.63 -40.42 -13.19
C ASP A 322 28.41 -41.29 -12.85
N TRP A 323 28.11 -42.23 -13.73
CA TRP A 323 27.02 -43.19 -13.58
C TRP A 323 27.33 -44.20 -12.47
N GLU A 324 26.36 -44.46 -11.61
CA GLU A 324 26.44 -45.49 -10.57
C GLU A 324 25.37 -46.56 -10.78
N PHE A 325 25.65 -47.78 -10.30
CA PHE A 325 24.70 -48.88 -10.40
C PHE A 325 23.40 -48.54 -9.65
N GLY A 326 22.29 -48.47 -10.37
CA GLY A 326 20.98 -48.06 -9.86
C GLY A 326 20.43 -46.77 -10.49
N ASP A 327 21.26 -46.03 -11.23
CA ASP A 327 20.81 -44.84 -11.94
C ASP A 327 19.84 -45.17 -13.08
N PRO A 328 18.78 -44.37 -13.28
CA PRO A 328 17.82 -44.61 -14.33
C PRO A 328 18.46 -44.36 -15.70
N ALA A 329 18.24 -45.28 -16.64
CA ALA A 329 18.75 -45.16 -18.00
C ALA A 329 18.26 -43.87 -18.71
N SER A 330 17.12 -43.30 -18.28
CA SER A 330 16.59 -42.03 -18.79
C SER A 330 17.41 -40.80 -18.38
N ALA A 331 18.26 -40.89 -17.37
CA ALA A 331 19.12 -39.80 -16.92
C ALA A 331 20.51 -39.82 -17.59
N LEU A 332 20.78 -40.82 -18.44
CA LEU A 332 22.08 -40.97 -19.11
C LEU A 332 22.30 -39.88 -20.17
N ASP A 333 23.41 -39.15 -20.05
CA ASP A 333 23.89 -38.22 -21.06
C ASP A 333 24.63 -39.04 -22.14
N LEU A 334 23.87 -39.55 -23.10
CA LEU A 334 24.41 -40.34 -24.21
C LEU A 334 25.50 -39.60 -25.01
N PRO A 335 25.32 -38.32 -25.42
CA PRO A 335 26.36 -37.58 -26.11
C PRO A 335 27.68 -37.50 -25.33
N ALA A 336 27.64 -37.12 -24.05
CA ALA A 336 28.85 -37.02 -23.24
C ALA A 336 29.48 -38.39 -22.98
N SER A 337 28.66 -39.43 -22.78
CA SER A 337 29.14 -40.80 -22.57
C SER A 337 29.84 -41.37 -23.81
N VAL A 338 29.30 -41.11 -25.00
CA VAL A 338 29.94 -41.50 -26.26
C VAL A 338 31.22 -40.69 -26.50
N LEU A 339 31.22 -39.40 -26.18
CA LEU A 339 32.42 -38.56 -26.29
C LEU A 339 33.54 -39.09 -25.39
N ASN A 340 33.24 -39.45 -24.15
CA ASN A 340 34.20 -40.07 -23.23
C ASN A 340 34.78 -41.36 -23.81
N ALA A 341 33.92 -42.23 -24.37
CA ALA A 341 34.35 -43.47 -25.01
C ALA A 341 35.25 -43.24 -26.23
N VAL A 342 34.98 -42.21 -27.03
CA VAL A 342 35.81 -41.82 -28.20
C VAL A 342 37.15 -41.25 -27.75
N VAL A 343 37.15 -40.37 -26.74
CA VAL A 343 38.38 -39.78 -26.17
C VAL A 343 39.29 -40.88 -25.61
N ARG A 344 38.72 -41.88 -24.94
CA ARG A 344 39.47 -43.06 -24.48
C ARG A 344 39.95 -43.94 -25.64
N GLY A 345 39.08 -44.16 -26.65
CA GLY A 345 39.28 -45.12 -27.72
C GLY A 345 40.28 -44.72 -28.81
N GLY A 346 40.80 -43.48 -28.79
CA GLY A 346 41.94 -43.06 -29.62
C GLY A 346 41.74 -43.19 -31.14
N GLY A 347 40.49 -43.20 -31.62
CA GLY A 347 40.15 -43.20 -33.06
C GLY A 347 39.55 -44.48 -33.65
N GLY A 348 39.33 -45.53 -32.84
CA GLY A 348 38.54 -46.71 -33.24
C GLY A 348 37.02 -46.53 -33.04
N PRO A 349 36.18 -47.51 -33.46
CA PRO A 349 34.76 -47.52 -33.12
C PRO A 349 34.59 -47.44 -31.59
N PRO A 350 33.74 -46.54 -31.06
CA PRO A 350 33.60 -46.36 -29.62
C PRO A 350 32.94 -47.59 -29.00
N GLU A 351 33.69 -48.31 -28.16
CA GLU A 351 33.15 -49.30 -27.24
C GLU A 351 32.74 -48.57 -25.95
N LEU A 352 31.47 -48.61 -25.55
CA LEU A 352 31.00 -47.98 -24.31
C LEU A 352 31.30 -48.88 -23.10
N ARG A 353 31.94 -48.33 -22.07
CA ARG A 353 32.16 -48.99 -20.77
C ARG A 353 31.52 -48.17 -19.66
N GLY A 354 31.32 -48.80 -18.50
CA GLY A 354 30.69 -48.15 -17.33
C GLY A 354 31.40 -46.86 -16.88
N GLU A 355 32.73 -46.79 -17.04
CA GLU A 355 33.55 -45.60 -16.75
C GLU A 355 33.31 -44.41 -17.69
N ASP A 356 32.72 -44.64 -18.87
CA ASP A 356 32.38 -43.56 -19.80
C ASP A 356 31.01 -42.96 -19.50
N LEU A 357 30.15 -43.73 -18.82
CA LEU A 357 28.76 -43.38 -18.62
C LEU A 357 28.65 -42.22 -17.63
N VAL A 358 28.02 -41.15 -18.09
CA VAL A 358 27.70 -39.97 -17.29
C VAL A 358 26.20 -39.75 -17.30
N VAL A 359 25.67 -39.37 -16.15
CA VAL A 359 24.26 -39.03 -15.98
C VAL A 359 24.11 -37.55 -15.71
N HIS A 360 23.04 -36.96 -16.24
CA HIS A 360 22.63 -35.63 -15.84
C HIS A 360 22.27 -35.64 -14.36
N ARG A 361 22.75 -34.65 -13.60
CA ARG A 361 22.24 -34.41 -12.26
C ARG A 361 20.79 -33.95 -12.38
N THR A 362 19.87 -34.90 -12.23
CA THR A 362 18.47 -34.58 -11.99
C THR A 362 18.39 -33.85 -10.66
N ARG A 363 18.07 -32.54 -10.70
CA ARG A 363 17.65 -31.84 -9.47
C ARG A 363 16.38 -32.54 -8.99
N SER A 364 16.49 -33.35 -7.94
CA SER A 364 15.34 -33.71 -7.14
C SER A 364 14.83 -32.41 -6.52
N THR A 365 13.83 -31.79 -7.13
CA THR A 365 13.10 -30.70 -6.48
C THR A 365 12.12 -31.37 -5.54
N THR A 366 12.50 -31.52 -4.27
CA THR A 366 11.59 -32.01 -3.25
C THR A 366 10.44 -31.00 -3.14
N LYS A 367 9.23 -31.42 -3.54
CA LYS A 367 8.04 -30.56 -3.49
C LYS A 367 7.83 -30.02 -2.09
N CYS A 368 7.35 -28.80 -1.94
CA CYS A 368 6.93 -28.24 -0.66
C CYS A 368 5.45 -27.81 -0.70
N ALA A 369 4.77 -27.93 0.43
CA ALA A 369 3.43 -27.40 0.63
C ALA A 369 3.48 -26.32 1.72
N THR A 370 3.08 -25.10 1.34
CA THR A 370 3.16 -23.90 2.16
C THR A 370 1.77 -23.30 2.33
N VAL A 371 1.39 -23.01 3.58
CA VAL A 371 0.21 -22.20 3.90
C VAL A 371 0.71 -20.88 4.48
N VAL A 372 0.28 -19.76 3.92
CA VAL A 372 0.54 -18.42 4.47
C VAL A 372 -0.73 -17.91 5.13
N ILE A 373 -0.66 -17.66 6.43
CA ILE A 373 -1.74 -17.07 7.22
C ILE A 373 -1.48 -15.56 7.31
N LEU A 374 -2.41 -14.78 6.78
CA LEU A 374 -2.38 -13.33 6.79
C LEU A 374 -3.35 -12.83 7.87
N ASP A 375 -2.81 -12.20 8.90
CA ASP A 375 -3.61 -11.49 9.89
C ASP A 375 -4.31 -10.29 9.24
N MET A 376 -5.63 -10.25 9.37
CA MET A 376 -6.54 -9.21 8.89
C MET A 376 -7.38 -8.67 10.04
N SER A 377 -6.91 -8.80 11.29
CA SER A 377 -7.52 -8.19 12.47
C SER A 377 -7.47 -6.65 12.38
N GLY A 378 -8.20 -5.99 13.28
CA GLY A 378 -8.32 -4.53 13.25
C GLY A 378 -6.99 -3.78 13.46
N SER A 379 -6.07 -4.36 14.23
CA SER A 379 -4.77 -3.75 14.57
C SER A 379 -3.83 -3.61 13.37
N MET A 380 -3.90 -4.56 12.43
CA MET A 380 -3.13 -4.56 11.18
C MET A 380 -3.38 -3.32 10.29
N ARG A 381 -4.48 -2.59 10.50
CA ARG A 381 -4.76 -1.32 9.81
C ARG A 381 -3.82 -0.20 10.28
N SER A 382 -3.38 -0.25 11.54
CA SER A 382 -2.51 0.76 12.13
C SER A 382 -1.14 0.75 11.46
N GLY A 383 -0.69 1.89 10.95
CA GLY A 383 0.63 2.01 10.30
C GLY A 383 0.79 1.26 8.96
N GLY A 384 -0.30 0.81 8.33
CA GLY A 384 -0.24 0.22 6.98
C GLY A 384 0.36 -1.19 6.90
N GLN A 385 0.50 -1.89 8.04
CA GLN A 385 1.18 -3.19 8.14
C GLN A 385 0.62 -4.28 7.21
N TYR A 386 -0.70 -4.28 6.99
CA TYR A 386 -1.37 -5.19 6.05
C TYR A 386 -0.82 -5.10 4.61
N VAL A 387 -0.32 -3.94 4.19
CA VAL A 387 0.30 -3.75 2.87
C VAL A 387 1.58 -4.57 2.77
N SER A 388 2.43 -4.50 3.78
CA SER A 388 3.66 -5.29 3.86
C SER A 388 3.38 -6.79 3.86
N ALA A 389 2.33 -7.23 4.58
CA ALA A 389 1.90 -8.63 4.59
C ALA A 389 1.43 -9.08 3.19
N LYS A 390 0.67 -8.25 2.48
CA LYS A 390 0.26 -8.51 1.08
C LYS A 390 1.44 -8.55 0.12
N LYS A 391 2.36 -7.58 0.19
CA LYS A 391 3.57 -7.54 -0.65
C LYS A 391 4.37 -8.83 -0.48
N MET A 392 4.59 -9.26 0.76
CA MET A 392 5.25 -10.52 1.05
C MET A 392 4.53 -11.73 0.44
N ALA A 393 3.21 -11.83 0.64
CA ALA A 393 2.41 -12.90 0.07
C ALA A 393 2.51 -12.96 -1.46
N LEU A 394 2.45 -11.79 -2.12
CA LEU A 394 2.58 -11.69 -3.57
C LEU A 394 4.00 -12.02 -4.05
N SER A 395 5.05 -11.60 -3.34
CA SER A 395 6.44 -11.96 -3.63
C SER A 395 6.67 -13.47 -3.53
N LEU A 396 6.12 -14.12 -2.49
CA LEU A 396 6.22 -15.57 -2.33
C LEU A 396 5.47 -16.31 -3.43
N GLU A 397 4.28 -15.85 -3.80
CA GLU A 397 3.52 -16.41 -4.93
C GLU A 397 4.31 -16.30 -6.24
N ALA A 398 4.95 -15.15 -6.48
CA ALA A 398 5.79 -14.92 -7.65
C ALA A 398 7.00 -15.87 -7.70
N LEU A 399 7.70 -15.99 -6.57
CA LEU A 399 8.86 -16.88 -6.43
C LEU A 399 8.48 -18.34 -6.69
N ILE A 400 7.43 -18.82 -6.05
CA ILE A 400 6.97 -20.20 -6.20
C ILE A 400 6.53 -20.48 -7.63
N ARG A 401 5.76 -19.58 -8.26
CA ARG A 401 5.33 -19.75 -9.65
C ARG A 401 6.50 -19.77 -10.64
N ARG A 402 7.55 -18.97 -10.40
CA ARG A 402 8.68 -18.84 -11.33
C ARG A 402 9.73 -19.94 -11.16
N GLU A 403 10.15 -20.19 -9.93
CA GLU A 403 11.29 -21.05 -9.62
C GLU A 403 10.87 -22.47 -9.18
N TYR A 404 9.65 -22.62 -8.64
CA TYR A 404 9.18 -23.86 -7.99
C TYR A 404 7.74 -24.25 -8.39
N PRO A 405 7.43 -24.42 -9.68
CA PRO A 405 6.06 -24.65 -10.16
C PRO A 405 5.41 -25.95 -9.62
N GLY A 406 6.20 -26.87 -9.05
CA GLY A 406 5.72 -28.11 -8.42
C GLY A 406 5.26 -27.95 -6.96
N ASP A 407 5.49 -26.80 -6.34
CA ASP A 407 5.11 -26.51 -4.97
C ASP A 407 3.65 -26.09 -4.84
N ARG A 408 3.06 -26.37 -3.67
CA ARG A 408 1.71 -25.95 -3.33
C ARG A 408 1.76 -24.75 -2.40
N LEU A 409 1.03 -23.70 -2.75
CA LEU A 409 0.87 -22.50 -1.95
C LEU A 409 -0.62 -22.23 -1.70
N HIS A 410 -0.97 -22.04 -0.43
CA HIS A 410 -2.30 -21.63 0.00
C HIS A 410 -2.20 -20.36 0.84
N PHE A 411 -3.21 -19.51 0.74
CA PHE A 411 -3.35 -18.32 1.57
C PHE A 411 -4.59 -18.48 2.46
N ILE A 412 -4.50 -18.03 3.71
CA ILE A 412 -5.60 -17.95 4.67
C ILE A 412 -5.68 -16.51 5.16
N GLU A 413 -6.88 -15.91 5.12
CA GLU A 413 -7.16 -14.69 5.87
C GLU A 413 -7.60 -15.09 7.28
N MET A 414 -7.02 -14.46 8.28
CA MET A 414 -7.29 -14.72 9.68
C MET A 414 -7.81 -13.46 10.34
N TYR A 415 -8.94 -13.59 11.03
CA TYR A 415 -9.54 -12.58 11.88
C TYR A 415 -10.30 -13.32 13.00
N SER A 416 -11.49 -12.88 13.41
CA SER A 416 -12.32 -13.61 14.40
C SER A 416 -12.60 -15.06 13.98
N VAL A 417 -12.64 -15.32 12.68
CA VAL A 417 -12.59 -16.66 12.07
C VAL A 417 -11.47 -16.71 11.03
N ALA A 418 -11.23 -17.88 10.41
CA ALA A 418 -10.22 -18.05 9.38
C ALA A 418 -10.84 -18.59 8.08
N LYS A 419 -10.41 -18.09 6.93
CA LYS A 419 -10.91 -18.50 5.61
C LYS A 419 -9.80 -18.71 4.58
N PRO A 420 -9.94 -19.69 3.68
CA PRO A 420 -9.01 -19.83 2.56
C PRO A 420 -9.22 -18.67 1.58
N VAL A 421 -8.13 -18.05 1.15
CA VAL A 421 -8.16 -16.98 0.17
C VAL A 421 -8.06 -17.59 -1.23
N PRO A 422 -9.00 -17.29 -2.14
CA PRO A 422 -8.91 -17.73 -3.53
C PRO A 422 -7.64 -17.24 -4.23
N ARG A 423 -7.23 -17.93 -5.30
CA ARG A 423 -6.06 -17.52 -6.09
C ARG A 423 -6.20 -16.08 -6.60
N GLY A 424 -5.18 -15.25 -6.37
CA GLY A 424 -5.19 -13.83 -6.70
C GLY A 424 -6.03 -12.94 -5.77
N GLY A 425 -6.72 -13.50 -4.76
CA GLY A 425 -7.55 -12.75 -3.82
C GLY A 425 -6.77 -11.98 -2.75
N VAL A 426 -5.44 -12.18 -2.64
CA VAL A 426 -4.58 -11.49 -1.65
C VAL A 426 -4.65 -9.97 -1.78
N VAL A 427 -4.78 -9.46 -3.01
CA VAL A 427 -4.91 -8.02 -3.29
C VAL A 427 -6.14 -7.42 -2.62
N ASP A 428 -7.23 -8.18 -2.62
CA ASP A 428 -8.57 -7.74 -2.21
C ASP A 428 -8.79 -7.84 -0.69
N LEU A 429 -7.83 -8.42 0.05
CA LEU A 429 -7.93 -8.57 1.51
C LEU A 429 -7.88 -7.22 2.20
N MET A 430 -8.69 -7.00 3.23
CA MET A 430 -8.60 -5.78 4.04
C MET A 430 -8.69 -6.11 5.53
N PRO A 431 -7.94 -5.40 6.39
CA PRO A 431 -8.15 -5.46 7.83
C PRO A 431 -9.62 -5.19 8.17
N LYS A 432 -10.22 -6.11 8.93
CA LYS A 432 -11.63 -6.06 9.29
C LYS A 432 -11.91 -4.82 10.16
N PRO A 433 -13.05 -4.13 9.96
CA PRO A 433 -13.35 -2.92 10.70
C PRO A 433 -13.51 -3.20 12.20
N VAL A 434 -12.96 -2.32 13.03
CA VAL A 434 -13.13 -2.37 14.48
C VAL A 434 -14.55 -1.93 14.83
N THR A 435 -15.38 -2.87 15.24
CA THR A 435 -16.79 -2.66 15.59
C THR A 435 -17.02 -2.48 17.09
N ILE A 436 -16.08 -2.91 17.94
CA ILE A 436 -16.12 -2.78 19.39
C ILE A 436 -14.88 -2.00 19.83
N ARG A 437 -15.06 -0.99 20.69
CA ARG A 437 -13.97 -0.12 21.17
C ARG A 437 -13.76 -0.22 22.67
N ASP A 438 -14.46 -1.13 23.34
CA ASP A 438 -14.28 -1.37 24.76
C ASP A 438 -12.87 -1.93 25.04
N PRO A 439 -12.18 -1.45 26.09
CA PRO A 439 -10.83 -1.89 26.41
C PRO A 439 -10.76 -3.33 26.92
N VAL A 440 -11.90 -3.90 27.34
CA VAL A 440 -12.05 -5.28 27.78
C VAL A 440 -13.29 -5.87 27.10
N VAL A 441 -13.10 -6.91 26.30
CA VAL A 441 -14.16 -7.61 25.58
C VAL A 441 -14.11 -9.08 25.95
N ARG A 442 -15.25 -9.63 26.38
CA ARG A 442 -15.39 -11.04 26.77
C ARG A 442 -16.68 -11.59 26.19
N LEU A 443 -16.65 -12.00 24.93
CA LEU A 443 -17.81 -12.52 24.21
C LEU A 443 -17.66 -14.01 23.95
N ARG A 444 -18.82 -14.66 23.81
CA ARG A 444 -18.94 -16.03 23.30
C ARG A 444 -20.07 -16.08 22.29
N ALA A 445 -19.90 -16.89 21.24
CA ALA A 445 -20.93 -17.17 20.25
C ALA A 445 -21.02 -18.69 20.04
N ASP A 446 -22.24 -19.20 20.01
CA ASP A 446 -22.51 -20.61 19.70
C ASP A 446 -22.65 -20.75 18.17
N MET A 447 -21.61 -21.27 17.52
CA MET A 447 -21.61 -21.42 16.06
C MET A 447 -22.36 -22.67 15.58
N SER A 448 -22.93 -23.47 16.49
CA SER A 448 -23.86 -24.55 16.14
C SER A 448 -25.30 -24.04 15.96
N ASP A 449 -25.59 -22.83 16.46
CA ASP A 449 -26.89 -22.18 16.29
C ASP A 449 -27.05 -21.67 14.85
N PRO A 450 -28.04 -22.15 14.07
CA PRO A 450 -28.25 -21.71 12.69
C PRO A 450 -28.63 -20.22 12.58
N ASP A 451 -29.08 -19.59 13.66
CA ASP A 451 -29.40 -18.16 13.69
C ASP A 451 -28.18 -17.27 13.91
N ILE A 452 -27.01 -17.83 14.27
CA ILE A 452 -25.76 -17.10 14.45
C ILE A 452 -24.88 -17.32 13.22
N THR A 453 -24.72 -16.26 12.42
CA THR A 453 -23.84 -16.26 11.27
C THR A 453 -22.57 -15.47 11.54
N GLU A 454 -21.60 -15.63 10.65
CA GLU A 454 -20.37 -14.83 10.71
C GLU A 454 -20.62 -13.31 10.63
N ALA A 455 -21.68 -12.89 9.94
CA ALA A 455 -22.02 -11.47 9.81
C ALA A 455 -22.43 -10.85 11.16
N ASP A 456 -22.89 -11.68 12.11
CA ASP A 456 -23.29 -11.27 13.45
C ASP A 456 -22.09 -11.15 14.41
N LEU A 457 -20.92 -11.66 14.00
CA LEU A 457 -19.71 -11.66 14.82
C LEU A 457 -18.93 -10.36 14.65
N PRO A 458 -18.38 -9.79 15.75
CA PRO A 458 -17.36 -8.75 15.65
C PRO A 458 -16.17 -9.28 14.87
N PRO A 459 -15.78 -8.68 13.72
CA PRO A 459 -14.89 -9.35 12.78
C PRO A 459 -13.40 -9.09 13.01
N HIS A 460 -13.01 -8.29 14.01
CA HIS A 460 -11.67 -7.71 14.11
C HIS A 460 -10.73 -8.37 15.14
N PHE A 461 -11.02 -9.60 15.58
CA PHE A 461 -10.18 -10.37 16.51
C PHE A 461 -9.13 -11.22 15.77
N THR A 462 -8.27 -11.93 16.50
CA THR A 462 -7.13 -12.70 15.98
C THR A 462 -7.25 -14.17 16.36
N ASN A 463 -7.75 -15.01 15.45
CA ASN A 463 -7.99 -16.44 15.69
C ASN A 463 -6.93 -17.37 15.06
N ILE A 464 -5.74 -17.38 15.67
CA ILE A 464 -4.61 -18.21 15.21
C ILE A 464 -4.98 -19.71 15.25
N GLN A 465 -5.68 -20.14 16.29
CA GLN A 465 -6.08 -21.54 16.44
C GLN A 465 -6.95 -22.02 15.25
N HIS A 466 -7.98 -21.28 14.86
CA HIS A 466 -8.81 -21.67 13.72
C HIS A 466 -8.02 -21.65 12.40
N ALA A 467 -7.11 -20.69 12.22
CA ALA A 467 -6.24 -20.64 11.05
C ALA A 467 -5.28 -21.85 10.96
N LEU A 468 -4.75 -22.32 12.10
CA LEU A 468 -3.91 -23.53 12.15
C LEU A 468 -4.71 -24.81 11.87
N GLN A 469 -5.94 -24.91 12.36
CA GLN A 469 -6.85 -26.02 12.03
C GLN A 469 -7.09 -26.10 10.52
N LEU A 470 -7.39 -24.97 9.89
CA LEU A 470 -7.59 -24.90 8.45
C LEU A 470 -6.29 -25.22 7.70
N SER A 471 -5.14 -24.73 8.20
CA SER A 471 -3.82 -25.02 7.61
C SER A 471 -3.52 -26.51 7.58
N ARG A 472 -3.78 -27.24 8.69
CA ARG A 472 -3.63 -28.71 8.74
C ARG A 472 -4.48 -29.42 7.70
N ARG A 473 -5.76 -29.03 7.57
CA ARG A 473 -6.66 -29.59 6.55
C ARG A 473 -6.13 -29.38 5.13
N LEU A 474 -5.62 -28.18 4.82
CA LEU A 474 -5.05 -27.86 3.51
C LEU A 474 -3.74 -28.63 3.25
N LEU A 475 -2.87 -28.74 4.25
CA LEU A 475 -1.59 -29.45 4.16
C LEU A 475 -1.76 -30.98 4.11
N ALA A 476 -2.80 -31.53 4.72
CA ALA A 476 -3.08 -32.97 4.70
C ALA A 476 -3.29 -33.51 3.28
N ALA A 477 -3.88 -32.70 2.39
CA ALA A 477 -4.09 -33.06 0.99
C ALA A 477 -2.79 -33.01 0.15
N ALA A 478 -1.67 -32.54 0.71
CA ALA A 478 -0.41 -32.38 -0.01
C ALA A 478 0.39 -33.69 -0.08
N ASP A 479 0.75 -34.06 -1.32
CA ASP A 479 1.63 -35.18 -1.67
C ASP A 479 3.10 -34.78 -1.50
N THR A 480 3.45 -34.35 -0.29
CA THR A 480 4.83 -34.08 0.11
C THR A 480 4.97 -34.14 1.64
N PRO A 481 6.09 -34.69 2.15
CA PRO A 481 6.43 -34.60 3.57
C PRO A 481 6.84 -33.17 3.99
N ASN A 482 7.25 -32.31 3.06
CA ASN A 482 7.71 -30.95 3.38
C ASN A 482 6.53 -29.99 3.51
N ARG A 483 5.96 -29.92 4.71
CA ARG A 483 4.79 -29.09 5.01
C ARG A 483 5.17 -27.92 5.91
N GLN A 484 4.64 -26.75 5.61
CA GLN A 484 4.93 -25.57 6.42
C GLN A 484 3.80 -24.56 6.47
N VAL A 485 3.79 -23.80 7.57
CA VAL A 485 2.89 -22.68 7.82
C VAL A 485 3.74 -21.43 8.05
N MET A 486 3.36 -20.32 7.43
CA MET A 486 3.94 -18.99 7.65
C MET A 486 2.85 -18.11 8.22
N LEU A 487 2.95 -17.74 9.50
CA LEU A 487 2.02 -16.84 10.17
C LEU A 487 2.55 -15.42 10.13
N ILE A 488 1.77 -14.48 9.60
CA ILE A 488 2.10 -13.06 9.55
C ILE A 488 1.08 -12.33 10.43
N THR A 489 1.52 -11.80 11.56
CA THR A 489 0.65 -11.19 12.59
C THR A 489 1.38 -10.09 13.33
N ASP A 490 0.65 -9.15 13.89
CA ASP A 490 1.16 -8.05 14.71
C ASP A 490 1.03 -8.31 16.22
N GLY A 491 0.38 -9.41 16.66
CA GLY A 491 0.10 -9.62 18.07
C GLY A 491 -0.31 -11.04 18.49
N LEU A 492 -0.86 -11.10 19.71
CA LEU A 492 -1.34 -12.31 20.37
C LEU A 492 -2.73 -12.75 19.89
N PRO A 493 -3.07 -14.04 20.04
CA PRO A 493 -4.41 -14.52 19.74
C PRO A 493 -5.43 -13.95 20.73
N THR A 494 -6.55 -13.48 20.20
CA THR A 494 -7.68 -12.90 20.95
C THR A 494 -8.99 -13.63 20.67
N ALA A 495 -8.96 -14.69 19.87
CA ALA A 495 -10.11 -15.52 19.59
C ALA A 495 -9.71 -17.00 19.46
N HIS A 496 -10.61 -17.90 19.87
CA HIS A 496 -10.46 -19.34 19.70
C HIS A 496 -11.82 -20.06 19.75
N PHE A 497 -11.85 -21.26 19.20
CA PHE A 497 -12.95 -22.20 19.30
C PHE A 497 -12.70 -23.24 20.39
N GLU A 498 -13.77 -23.55 21.11
CA GLU A 498 -13.90 -24.78 21.90
C GLU A 498 -15.14 -25.52 21.42
N ASP A 499 -14.90 -26.61 20.71
CA ASP A 499 -15.93 -27.30 19.94
C ASP A 499 -16.66 -26.30 19.02
N ASP A 500 -17.96 -26.13 19.19
CA ASP A 500 -18.78 -25.20 18.39
C ASP A 500 -18.86 -23.79 19.00
N GLN A 501 -18.21 -23.53 20.14
CA GLN A 501 -18.24 -22.24 20.82
C GLN A 501 -17.06 -21.37 20.41
N LEU A 502 -17.33 -20.21 19.81
CA LEU A 502 -16.33 -19.18 19.53
C LEU A 502 -16.20 -18.22 20.72
N PHE A 503 -15.00 -18.07 21.26
CA PHE A 503 -14.66 -17.08 22.27
C PHE A 503 -13.91 -15.91 21.63
N LEU A 504 -14.30 -14.67 21.98
CA LEU A 504 -13.64 -13.43 21.58
C LEU A 504 -13.22 -12.69 22.86
N LEU A 505 -11.93 -12.73 23.18
CA LEU A 505 -11.36 -12.31 24.45
C LEU A 505 -10.27 -11.26 24.23
N TYR A 506 -10.55 -10.04 24.64
CA TYR A 506 -9.61 -8.92 24.63
C TYR A 506 -9.55 -8.25 26.03
N PRO A 507 -8.37 -7.89 26.55
CA PRO A 507 -7.03 -8.27 26.08
C PRO A 507 -6.83 -9.80 26.02
N PRO A 508 -5.75 -10.30 25.39
CA PRO A 508 -5.46 -11.72 25.25
C PRO A 508 -5.64 -12.50 26.56
N ASP A 509 -6.22 -13.69 26.47
CA ASP A 509 -6.53 -14.54 27.61
C ASP A 509 -5.73 -15.84 27.57
N PRO A 510 -5.18 -16.33 28.70
CA PRO A 510 -4.43 -17.59 28.74
C PRO A 510 -5.16 -18.78 28.13
N ARG A 511 -6.49 -18.83 28.22
CA ARG A 511 -7.32 -19.87 27.62
C ARG A 511 -7.18 -19.91 26.08
N THR A 512 -7.06 -18.74 25.46
CA THR A 512 -6.87 -18.59 24.01
C THR A 512 -5.46 -19.02 23.60
N GLU A 513 -4.45 -18.67 24.40
CA GLU A 513 -3.07 -19.12 24.19
C GLU A 513 -2.97 -20.65 24.27
N GLU A 514 -3.57 -21.27 25.29
CA GLU A 514 -3.57 -22.72 25.46
C GLU A 514 -4.24 -23.44 24.30
N ALA A 515 -5.40 -22.94 23.82
CA ALA A 515 -6.06 -23.47 22.64
C ALA A 515 -5.18 -23.38 21.38
N THR A 516 -4.51 -22.24 21.19
CA THR A 516 -3.58 -22.01 20.07
C THR A 516 -2.37 -22.93 20.13
N MET A 517 -1.75 -23.09 21.31
CA MET A 517 -0.60 -23.96 21.53
C MET A 517 -0.96 -25.45 21.33
N ARG A 518 -2.16 -25.87 21.73
CA ARG A 518 -2.67 -27.23 21.47
C ARG A 518 -2.76 -27.52 19.98
N GLU A 519 -3.24 -26.55 19.21
CA GLU A 519 -3.35 -26.67 17.77
C GLU A 519 -1.98 -26.68 17.08
N ALA A 520 -1.03 -25.85 17.54
CA ALA A 520 0.35 -25.88 17.07
C ALA A 520 1.03 -27.23 17.35
N ALA A 521 0.82 -27.82 18.53
CA ALA A 521 1.31 -29.17 18.84
C ALA A 521 0.67 -30.24 17.94
N ALA A 522 -0.56 -30.05 17.49
CA ALA A 522 -1.19 -30.94 16.52
C ALA A 522 -0.59 -30.79 15.11
N LEU A 523 -0.32 -29.56 14.68
CA LEU A 523 0.41 -29.27 13.43
C LEU A 523 1.80 -29.93 13.43
N ALA A 524 2.54 -29.83 14.54
CA ALA A 524 3.86 -30.44 14.70
C ALA A 524 3.81 -31.98 14.58
N ARG A 525 2.81 -32.63 15.21
CA ARG A 525 2.59 -34.09 15.12
C ARG A 525 2.30 -34.56 13.69
N GLU A 526 1.77 -33.69 12.84
CA GLU A 526 1.53 -33.98 11.41
C GLU A 526 2.76 -33.70 10.52
N GLY A 527 3.91 -33.37 11.12
CA GLY A 527 5.17 -33.15 10.43
C GLY A 527 5.26 -31.79 9.73
N ALA A 528 4.39 -30.83 10.09
CA ALA A 528 4.44 -29.48 9.55
C ALA A 528 5.13 -28.51 10.53
N THR A 529 5.97 -27.63 9.99
CA THR A 529 6.68 -26.60 10.77
C THR A 529 5.99 -25.24 10.60
N MET A 530 5.98 -24.40 11.62
CA MET A 530 5.43 -23.05 11.57
C MET A 530 6.48 -21.98 11.82
N ASN A 531 6.61 -21.05 10.87
CA ASN A 531 7.41 -19.84 11.03
C ASN A 531 6.48 -18.66 11.31
N VAL A 532 6.85 -17.81 12.27
CA VAL A 532 6.04 -16.66 12.70
C VAL A 532 6.77 -15.38 12.35
N PHE A 533 6.13 -14.53 11.54
CA PHE A 533 6.60 -13.22 11.13
C PHE A 533 5.83 -12.18 11.94
N LEU A 534 6.51 -11.59 12.92
CA LEU A 534 5.94 -10.55 13.76
C LEU A 534 6.14 -9.19 13.10
N VAL A 535 5.03 -8.51 12.82
CA VAL A 535 5.01 -7.16 12.25
C VAL A 535 5.06 -6.14 13.40
N PRO A 536 5.95 -5.14 13.35
CA PRO A 536 6.16 -4.24 14.47
C PRO A 536 4.99 -3.27 14.65
N SER A 537 4.25 -3.44 15.74
CA SER A 537 3.13 -2.57 16.16
C SER A 537 3.55 -1.63 17.29
N TRP A 538 2.94 -0.44 17.35
CA TRP A 538 3.14 0.56 18.40
C TRP A 538 2.80 0.05 19.81
N SER A 539 2.01 -1.03 19.92
CA SER A 539 1.58 -1.64 21.17
C SER A 539 2.23 -3.00 21.45
N GLN A 540 3.28 -3.38 20.70
CA GLN A 540 3.92 -4.68 20.87
C GLN A 540 4.73 -4.75 22.17
N ASN A 541 4.40 -5.74 23.01
CA ASN A 541 5.01 -5.97 24.31
C ASN A 541 5.94 -7.19 24.29
N GLU A 542 6.76 -7.35 25.34
CA GLU A 542 7.67 -8.49 25.49
C GLU A 542 6.93 -9.84 25.49
N GLU A 543 5.68 -9.86 25.94
CA GLU A 543 4.81 -11.04 25.98
C GLU A 543 4.48 -11.57 24.58
N ASP A 544 4.19 -10.68 23.62
CA ASP A 544 3.91 -11.03 22.22
C ASP A 544 5.10 -11.77 21.60
N LEU A 545 6.31 -11.26 21.85
CA LEU A 545 7.56 -11.85 21.37
C LEU A 545 7.79 -13.24 21.98
N ARG A 546 7.56 -13.37 23.30
CA ARG A 546 7.73 -14.64 24.02
C ARG A 546 6.71 -15.68 23.54
N PHE A 547 5.46 -15.29 23.33
CA PHE A 547 4.43 -16.19 22.81
C PHE A 547 4.75 -16.63 21.38
N GLY A 548 5.05 -15.69 20.48
CA GLY A 548 5.43 -16.01 19.10
C GLY A 548 6.60 -17.00 19.06
N ARG A 549 7.59 -16.83 19.96
CA ARG A 549 8.72 -17.76 20.11
C ARG A 549 8.28 -19.15 20.54
N ARG A 550 7.52 -19.27 21.64
CA ARG A 550 6.98 -20.56 22.10
C ARG A 550 6.18 -21.25 20.99
N LEU A 551 5.35 -20.49 20.29
CA LEU A 551 4.50 -20.97 19.23
C LEU A 551 5.31 -21.55 18.07
N ALA A 552 6.29 -20.81 17.54
CA ALA A 552 7.15 -21.31 16.46
C ALA A 552 8.01 -22.51 16.89
N GLU A 553 8.68 -22.42 18.04
CA GLU A 553 9.56 -23.48 18.57
C GLU A 553 8.82 -24.79 18.83
N SER A 554 7.55 -24.73 19.24
CA SER A 554 6.72 -25.93 19.45
C SER A 554 6.53 -26.79 18.21
N THR A 555 6.76 -26.21 17.02
CA THR A 555 6.67 -26.89 15.72
C THR A 555 8.03 -27.10 15.04
N GLY A 556 9.13 -26.76 15.72
CA GLY A 556 10.48 -26.76 15.15
C GLY A 556 10.72 -25.64 14.13
N GLY A 557 9.87 -24.61 14.11
CA GLY A 557 10.06 -23.43 13.27
C GLY A 557 10.71 -22.27 14.03
N ARG A 558 10.74 -21.09 13.41
CA ARG A 558 11.40 -19.90 13.95
C ARG A 558 10.53 -18.64 13.90
N VAL A 559 10.83 -17.72 14.80
CA VAL A 559 10.28 -16.36 14.76
C VAL A 559 11.21 -15.47 13.98
N VAL A 560 10.64 -14.68 13.09
CA VAL A 560 11.37 -13.66 12.35
C VAL A 560 10.75 -12.30 12.67
N PHE A 561 11.59 -11.43 13.23
CA PHE A 561 11.22 -10.06 13.54
C PHE A 561 11.50 -9.19 12.34
N THR A 562 10.57 -8.28 12.06
CA THR A 562 10.68 -7.37 10.93
C THR A 562 10.82 -5.96 11.47
N ALA A 563 11.83 -5.24 11.02
CA ALA A 563 12.04 -3.84 11.38
C ALA A 563 11.56 -2.98 10.21
N GLY A 564 10.46 -2.24 10.39
CA GLY A 564 9.90 -1.39 9.33
C GLY A 564 9.34 -2.18 8.14
N ASN A 565 9.47 -1.63 6.93
CA ASN A 565 8.93 -2.17 5.67
C ASN A 565 9.68 -3.41 5.13
N ASP A 566 10.52 -4.06 5.93
CA ASP A 566 11.43 -5.14 5.50
C ASP A 566 10.80 -6.55 5.57
N LEU A 567 9.48 -6.64 5.80
CA LEU A 567 8.77 -7.89 6.02
C LEU A 567 8.80 -8.84 4.81
N ASP A 568 8.76 -8.30 3.59
CA ASP A 568 8.89 -9.05 2.34
C ASP A 568 10.27 -9.72 2.19
N ARG A 569 11.34 -9.13 2.76
CA ARG A 569 12.73 -9.59 2.62
C ARG A 569 13.01 -10.92 3.31
N PHE A 570 12.52 -11.06 4.54
CA PHE A 570 12.89 -12.16 5.42
C PHE A 570 12.23 -13.50 5.06
N VAL A 571 11.07 -13.46 4.41
CA VAL A 571 10.25 -14.67 4.19
C VAL A 571 10.71 -15.40 2.94
N VAL A 572 11.04 -14.65 1.90
CA VAL A 572 11.70 -15.19 0.69
C VAL A 572 13.02 -15.84 1.09
N TRP A 573 13.77 -15.20 1.99
CA TRP A 573 15.01 -15.78 2.52
C TRP A 573 14.76 -17.08 3.28
N ASP A 574 13.79 -17.08 4.20
CA ASP A 574 13.43 -18.24 5.02
C ASP A 574 13.00 -19.44 4.17
N TYR A 575 12.14 -19.21 3.18
CA TYR A 575 11.71 -20.22 2.22
C TYR A 575 12.90 -20.84 1.47
N LEU A 576 13.85 -20.03 1.01
CA LEU A 576 15.04 -20.51 0.31
C LEU A 576 16.02 -21.25 1.21
N ASP A 577 16.21 -20.77 2.44
CA ASP A 577 17.10 -21.38 3.44
C ASP A 577 16.64 -22.80 3.80
N LYS A 578 15.34 -22.98 4.05
CA LYS A 578 14.75 -24.30 4.28
C LYS A 578 14.91 -25.22 3.07
N ARG A 579 14.75 -24.68 1.86
CA ARG A 579 14.97 -25.45 0.63
C ARG A 579 16.41 -25.90 0.48
N ARG A 580 17.40 -25.10 0.91
CA ARG A 580 18.81 -25.52 0.95
C ARG A 580 19.03 -26.66 1.94
N HIS A 581 18.39 -26.62 3.11
CA HIS A 581 18.45 -27.71 4.09
C HIS A 581 17.78 -29.01 3.62
N ILE A 582 16.76 -28.94 2.77
CA ILE A 582 16.07 -30.13 2.23
C ILE A 582 16.82 -30.76 1.05
N VAL A 583 17.58 -29.97 0.28
CA VAL A 583 18.27 -30.40 -0.94
C VAL A 583 19.75 -30.74 -0.69
N GLY A 584 20.29 -30.37 0.48
CA GLY A 584 21.70 -30.54 0.86
C GLY A 584 21.97 -31.75 1.73
#